data_AF-A0A940PFA1-F1
#
_entry.id   AF-A0A940PFA1-F1
#
_cell.length_a   1.000
_cell.length_b   1.000
_cell.length_c   1.000
_cell.angle_alpha   90.00
_cell.angle_beta   90.00
_cell.angle_gamma   90.00
#
_symmetry.space_group_name_H-M   'P 1'
#
loop_
_entity.id
_entity.type
_entity.pdbx_description
1 polymer ?
#
loop_
_entity_poly.entity_id
_entity_poly.type
_entity_poly.pdbx_seq_one_letter_code
_entity_poly.pdbx_strand_id
1 'polypeptide(L)'
;MLLLSLTYVWYSNVLLLVLNSLAVPLLVIVQTCKEILPLFQWYMFAAMTSYISLNYVNIDALIARNNIQRYEATGEIDAAYLGSLSYEAVPYLLELKRRHPEAQGVDDALEGFRASLQYRQSESWTEFNLSVWRARKALDVK
;
A
#
# COMPACT_ATOMS: atom_id res chain seq x y z
N MET A 1 20.47 30.34 45.74
CA MET A 1 20.89 30.45 44.33
C MET A 1 22.17 31.27 44.16
N LEU A 2 22.22 32.55 44.59
CA LEU A 2 23.42 33.40 44.51
C LEU A 2 24.63 32.88 45.32
N LEU A 3 24.42 32.34 46.52
CA LEU A 3 25.50 31.77 47.33
C LEU A 3 26.09 30.48 46.72
N LEU A 4 25.24 29.64 46.11
CA LEU A 4 25.66 28.45 45.36
C LEU A 4 26.43 28.82 44.09
N SER A 5 26.01 29.86 43.36
CA SER A 5 26.76 30.35 42.20
C SER A 5 28.09 31.00 42.61
N LEU A 6 28.14 31.69 43.76
CA LEU A 6 29.37 32.30 44.28
C LEU A 6 30.39 31.24 44.73
N THR A 7 29.95 30.16 45.39
CA THR A 7 30.82 29.03 45.74
C THR A 7 31.28 28.24 44.51
N TYR A 8 30.42 28.14 43.48
CA TYR A 8 30.76 27.49 42.21
C TYR A 8 31.82 28.28 41.43
N VAL A 9 31.74 29.60 41.44
CA VAL A 9 32.75 30.50 40.83
C VAL A 9 34.06 30.47 41.63
N TRP A 10 34.01 30.44 42.96
CA TRP A 10 35.22 30.40 43.82
C TRP A 10 35.93 29.03 43.80
N TYR A 11 35.19 27.93 43.62
CA TYR A 11 35.70 26.56 43.45
C TYR A 11 35.76 26.15 41.97
N SER A 12 35.80 27.12 41.05
CA SER A 12 35.78 26.95 39.59
C SER A 12 36.91 26.03 39.11
N ASN A 13 36.62 24.73 39.08
CA ASN A 13 37.46 23.74 38.43
C ASN A 13 37.07 23.74 36.96
N VAL A 14 37.92 24.29 36.11
CA VAL A 14 37.73 24.31 34.64
C VAL A 14 37.40 22.91 34.11
N LEU A 15 37.99 21.88 34.72
CA LEU A 15 37.66 20.48 34.45
C LEU A 15 36.18 20.15 34.69
N LEU A 16 35.60 20.57 35.82
CA LEU A 16 34.18 20.34 36.14
C LEU A 16 33.26 21.15 35.23
N LEU A 17 33.68 22.34 34.79
CA LEU A 17 32.91 23.16 33.84
C LEU A 17 32.87 22.48 32.47
N VAL A 18 34.02 22.05 31.94
CA VAL A 18 34.12 21.32 30.66
C VAL A 18 33.36 20.00 30.72
N LEU A 19 33.50 19.25 31.82
CA LEU A 19 32.78 17.99 32.02
C LEU A 19 31.26 18.19 32.01
N ASN A 20 30.74 19.15 32.78
CA ASN A 20 29.30 19.43 32.82
C ASN A 20 28.78 19.98 31.48
N SER A 21 29.55 20.85 30.82
CA SER A 21 29.20 21.39 29.50
C SER A 21 29.06 20.32 28.43
N LEU A 22 29.76 19.18 28.57
CA LEU A 22 29.66 18.04 27.65
C LEU A 22 28.63 17.01 28.12
N ALA A 23 28.56 16.73 29.43
CA ALA A 23 27.70 15.71 29.99
C ALA A 23 26.21 16.07 29.88
N VAL A 24 25.83 17.33 30.13
CA VAL A 24 24.43 17.78 30.07
C VAL A 24 23.83 17.61 28.66
N PRO A 25 24.43 18.13 27.57
CA PRO A 25 23.87 17.92 26.24
C PRO A 25 23.88 16.46 25.82
N LEU A 26 24.90 15.67 26.21
CA LEU A 26 24.92 14.23 25.94
C LEU A 26 23.74 13.50 26.60
N LEU A 27 23.43 13.83 27.85
CA LEU A 27 22.28 13.25 28.57
C LEU A 27 20.95 13.64 27.91
N VAL A 28 20.80 14.89 27.47
CA VAL A 28 19.60 15.34 26.73
C VAL A 28 19.47 14.57 25.42
N ILE A 29 20.57 14.37 24.68
CA ILE A 29 20.56 13.58 23.45
C ILE A 29 20.16 12.13 23.74
N VAL A 30 20.76 11.49 24.76
CA VAL A 30 20.42 10.11 25.13
C VAL A 30 18.96 9.97 25.54
N GLN A 31 18.45 10.89 26.35
CA GLN A 31 17.05 10.92 26.79
C GLN A 31 16.10 11.09 25.59
N THR A 32 16.40 12.07 24.73
CA THR A 32 15.58 12.38 23.55
C THR A 32 15.62 11.24 22.53
N CYS A 33 16.77 10.61 22.32
CA CYS A 33 16.88 9.42 21.46
C CYS A 33 16.05 8.26 22.01
N LYS A 34 16.01 8.03 23.33
CA LYS A 34 15.16 6.98 23.93
C LYS A 34 13.68 7.22 23.70
N GLU A 35 13.23 8.47 23.62
CA GLU A 35 11.85 8.82 23.34
C GLU A 35 11.54 8.84 21.83
N ILE A 36 12.49 9.23 20.98
CA ILE A 36 12.31 9.25 19.51
C ILE A 36 12.35 7.84 18.91
N LEU A 37 13.20 6.93 19.40
CA LEU A 37 13.30 5.56 18.90
C LEU A 37 11.95 4.82 18.84
N PRO A 38 11.10 4.83 19.88
CA PRO A 38 9.77 4.20 19.81
C PRO A 38 8.81 4.98 18.89
N LEU A 39 8.87 6.31 18.82
CA LEU A 39 8.05 7.07 17.85
C LEU A 39 8.39 6.68 16.41
N PHE A 40 9.67 6.57 16.08
CA PHE A 40 10.13 6.15 14.75
C PHE A 40 9.59 4.76 14.39
N GLN A 41 9.58 3.81 15.34
CA GLN A 41 8.99 2.49 15.13
C GLN A 41 7.51 2.58 14.75
N TRP A 42 6.71 3.37 15.48
CA TRP A 42 5.30 3.56 15.16
C TRP A 42 5.09 4.23 13.80
N TYR A 43 5.90 5.22 13.44
CA TYR A 43 5.86 5.82 12.10
C TYR A 43 6.20 4.82 11.00
N MET A 44 7.21 3.97 11.22
CA MET A 44 7.56 2.89 10.28
C MET A 44 6.43 1.86 10.15
N PHE A 45 5.80 1.46 11.27
CA PHE A 45 4.64 0.58 11.24
C PHE A 45 3.46 1.20 10.48
N ALA A 46 3.16 2.48 10.73
CA ALA A 46 2.09 3.20 10.04
C ALA A 46 2.38 3.35 8.54
N ALA A 47 3.62 3.69 8.17
CA ALA A 47 4.06 3.80 6.78
C ALA A 47 3.98 2.45 6.06
N MET A 48 4.46 1.37 6.69
CA MET A 48 4.41 0.03 6.11
C MET A 48 2.98 -0.47 5.97
N THR A 49 2.13 -0.23 6.98
CA THR A 49 0.70 -0.58 6.92
C THR A 49 0.01 0.21 5.80
N SER A 50 0.23 1.52 5.72
CA SER A 50 -0.32 2.37 4.65
C SER A 50 0.14 1.91 3.27
N TYR A 51 1.43 1.63 3.10
CA TYR A 51 1.99 1.13 1.85
C TYR A 51 1.39 -0.21 1.44
N ILE A 52 1.29 -1.16 2.38
CA ILE A 52 0.67 -2.47 2.14
C ILE A 52 -0.81 -2.27 1.80
N SER A 53 -1.56 -1.47 2.57
CA SER A 53 -2.97 -1.19 2.32
C SER A 53 -3.18 -0.57 0.94
N LEU A 54 -2.36 0.39 0.52
CA LEU A 54 -2.45 0.98 -0.82
C LEU A 54 -2.12 -0.01 -1.93
N ASN A 55 -1.16 -0.92 -1.71
CA ASN A 55 -0.86 -1.98 -2.67
C ASN A 55 -1.94 -3.08 -2.72
N TYR A 56 -2.60 -3.37 -1.59
CA TYR A 56 -3.57 -4.46 -1.46
C TYR A 56 -5.03 -4.04 -1.66
N VAL A 57 -5.36 -2.75 -1.52
CA VAL A 57 -6.67 -2.25 -1.90
C VAL A 57 -6.75 -2.33 -3.42
N ASN A 58 -7.44 -3.36 -3.90
CA ASN A 58 -7.63 -3.60 -5.33
C ASN A 58 -8.54 -2.53 -5.94
N ILE A 59 -7.94 -1.40 -6.30
CA ILE A 59 -8.62 -0.26 -6.91
C ILE A 59 -9.35 -0.70 -8.19
N ASP A 60 -8.77 -1.60 -8.98
CA ASP A 60 -9.38 -2.10 -10.22
C ASP A 60 -10.69 -2.87 -9.96
N ALA A 61 -10.75 -3.68 -8.89
CA ALA A 61 -11.98 -4.37 -8.49
C ALA A 61 -13.08 -3.39 -8.06
N LEU A 62 -12.69 -2.32 -7.36
CA LEU A 62 -13.61 -1.25 -6.96
C LEU A 62 -14.13 -0.48 -8.19
N ILE A 63 -13.25 -0.15 -9.13
CA ILE A 63 -13.61 0.51 -10.39
C ILE A 63 -14.57 -0.36 -11.20
N ALA A 64 -14.27 -1.65 -11.35
CA ALA A 64 -15.13 -2.58 -12.08
C ALA A 64 -16.53 -2.67 -11.45
N ARG A 65 -16.60 -2.79 -10.12
CA ARG A 65 -17.86 -2.80 -9.37
C ARG A 65 -18.68 -1.53 -9.59
N ASN A 66 -18.06 -0.37 -9.45
CA ASN A 66 -18.77 0.91 -9.61
C ASN A 66 -19.24 1.13 -11.05
N ASN A 67 -18.46 0.71 -12.06
CA ASN A 67 -18.88 0.80 -13.46
C ASN A 67 -20.08 -0.12 -13.75
N ILE A 68 -20.09 -1.33 -13.19
CA ILE A 68 -21.24 -2.25 -13.31
C ILE A 68 -22.48 -1.65 -12.64
N GLN A 69 -22.35 -1.10 -11.44
CA GLN A 69 -23.45 -0.41 -10.77
C GLN A 69 -23.97 0.78 -11.58
N ARG A 70 -23.06 1.53 -12.22
CA ARG A 70 -23.45 2.62 -13.13
C ARG A 70 -24.21 2.08 -14.34
N TYR A 71 -23.75 0.99 -14.95
CA TYR A 71 -24.45 0.34 -16.05
C TYR A 71 -25.86 -0.10 -15.65
N GLU A 72 -26.05 -0.67 -14.46
CA GLU A 72 -27.37 -1.04 -13.95
C GLU A 72 -28.30 0.19 -13.78
N ALA A 73 -27.74 1.37 -13.55
CA ALA A 73 -28.49 2.62 -13.39
C ALA A 73 -28.75 3.37 -14.72
N THR A 74 -27.80 3.37 -15.66
CA THR A 74 -27.85 4.19 -16.88
C THR A 74 -27.98 3.39 -18.17
N GLY A 75 -27.68 2.09 -18.14
CA GLY A 75 -27.57 1.23 -19.33
C GLY A 75 -26.28 1.42 -20.13
N GLU A 76 -25.39 2.33 -19.70
CA GLU A 76 -24.13 2.62 -20.41
C GLU A 76 -22.97 1.84 -19.80
N ILE A 77 -22.31 1.01 -20.62
CA ILE A 77 -21.13 0.25 -20.24
C ILE A 77 -19.92 0.64 -21.08
N ASP A 78 -18.79 0.86 -20.40
CA ASP A 78 -17.48 1.00 -21.02
C ASP A 78 -16.71 -0.31 -20.88
N ALA A 79 -17.08 -1.30 -21.69
CA ALA A 79 -16.49 -2.63 -21.63
C ALA A 79 -15.01 -2.62 -22.07
N ALA A 80 -14.64 -1.74 -23.00
CA ALA A 80 -13.26 -1.56 -23.42
C ALA A 80 -12.37 -1.08 -22.27
N TYR A 81 -12.83 -0.11 -21.49
CA TYR A 81 -12.15 0.34 -20.28
C TYR A 81 -12.04 -0.79 -19.25
N LEU A 82 -13.12 -1.54 -19.00
CA LEU A 82 -13.08 -2.67 -18.07
C LEU A 82 -12.12 -3.78 -18.53
N GLY A 83 -11.98 -4.00 -19.83
CA GLY A 83 -11.01 -4.92 -20.43
C GLY A 83 -9.55 -4.48 -20.28
N SER A 84 -9.31 -3.21 -19.98
CA SER A 84 -7.96 -2.65 -19.75
C SER A 84 -7.51 -2.71 -18.28
N LEU A 85 -8.43 -3.03 -17.36
CA LEU A 85 -8.12 -3.17 -15.94
C LEU A 85 -7.28 -4.43 -15.67
N SER A 86 -6.79 -4.60 -14.44
CA SER A 86 -6.13 -5.86 -14.08
C SER A 86 -7.08 -7.05 -14.05
N TYR A 87 -6.50 -8.25 -13.94
CA TYR A 87 -7.20 -9.53 -13.83
C TYR A 87 -8.22 -9.61 -12.68
N GLU A 88 -8.14 -8.69 -11.71
CA GLU A 88 -9.14 -8.46 -10.66
C GLU A 88 -10.54 -8.18 -11.23
N ALA A 89 -10.64 -7.59 -12.43
CA ALA A 89 -11.91 -7.24 -13.09
C ALA A 89 -12.65 -8.45 -13.68
N VAL A 90 -11.93 -9.54 -14.00
CA VAL A 90 -12.48 -10.75 -14.64
C VAL A 90 -13.72 -11.33 -13.94
N PRO A 91 -13.72 -11.60 -12.61
CA PRO A 91 -14.91 -12.12 -11.93
C PRO A 91 -16.12 -11.19 -12.04
N TYR A 92 -15.89 -9.87 -12.04
CA TYR A 92 -16.95 -8.87 -12.16
C TYR A 92 -17.53 -8.84 -13.57
N LEU A 93 -16.69 -8.97 -14.60
CA LEU A 93 -17.12 -9.06 -16.00
C LEU A 93 -17.89 -10.36 -16.28
N LEU A 94 -17.46 -11.49 -15.71
CA LEU A 94 -18.19 -12.75 -15.81
C LEU A 94 -19.56 -12.67 -15.14
N GLU A 95 -19.63 -12.06 -13.96
CA GLU A 95 -20.90 -11.87 -13.25
C GLU A 95 -21.82 -10.90 -13.99
N LEU A 96 -21.27 -9.84 -14.57
CA LEU A 96 -22.02 -8.94 -15.43
C LEU A 96 -22.58 -9.68 -16.64
N LYS A 97 -21.76 -10.42 -17.39
CA LYS A 97 -22.20 -11.22 -18.55
C LYS A 97 -23.32 -12.19 -18.19
N ARG A 98 -23.25 -12.80 -17.00
CA ARG A 98 -24.27 -13.73 -16.51
C ARG A 98 -25.61 -13.05 -16.22
N ARG A 99 -25.59 -11.82 -15.69
CA ARG A 99 -26.79 -11.05 -15.35
C ARG A 99 -27.36 -10.27 -16.54
N HIS A 100 -26.49 -9.83 -17.43
CA HIS A 100 -26.77 -8.96 -18.57
C HIS A 100 -26.05 -9.48 -19.82
N PRO A 101 -26.54 -10.57 -20.43
CA PRO A 101 -25.97 -11.12 -21.66
C PRO A 101 -26.02 -10.13 -22.85
N GLU A 102 -26.87 -9.10 -22.77
CA GLU A 102 -26.99 -8.01 -23.73
C GLU A 102 -25.88 -6.94 -23.63
N ALA A 103 -25.05 -6.97 -22.58
CA ALA A 103 -24.01 -5.98 -22.36
C ALA A 103 -22.92 -6.06 -23.44
N GLN A 104 -22.88 -5.05 -24.32
CA GLN A 104 -21.98 -5.02 -25.47
C GLN A 104 -20.51 -4.89 -25.06
N GLY A 105 -19.62 -5.57 -25.77
CA GLY A 105 -18.16 -5.50 -25.59
C GLY A 105 -17.60 -6.26 -24.39
N VAL A 106 -18.45 -6.80 -23.51
CA VAL A 106 -18.01 -7.61 -22.34
C VAL A 106 -17.32 -8.90 -22.79
N ASP A 107 -17.79 -9.49 -23.89
CA ASP A 107 -17.19 -10.67 -24.49
C ASP A 107 -15.78 -10.41 -25.03
N ASP A 108 -15.61 -9.30 -25.76
CA ASP A 108 -14.31 -8.88 -26.28
C ASP A 108 -13.33 -8.58 -25.14
N ALA A 109 -13.79 -7.94 -24.07
CA ALA A 109 -12.99 -7.69 -22.88
C ALA A 109 -12.52 -9.00 -22.22
N LEU A 110 -13.42 -9.97 -22.04
CA LEU A 110 -13.09 -11.29 -21.48
C LEU A 110 -12.15 -12.09 -22.39
N GLU A 111 -12.31 -11.98 -23.70
CA GLU A 111 -11.41 -12.60 -24.69
C GLU A 111 -10.01 -11.98 -24.66
N GLY A 112 -9.91 -10.66 -24.51
CA GLY A 112 -8.64 -9.95 -24.29
C GLY A 112 -7.88 -10.45 -23.06
N PHE A 113 -8.58 -10.68 -21.94
CA PHE A 113 -7.99 -11.31 -20.75
C PHE A 113 -7.53 -12.75 -21.00
N ARG A 114 -8.33 -13.55 -21.71
CA ARG A 114 -7.95 -14.93 -22.07
C ARG A 114 -6.68 -14.97 -22.93
N ALA A 115 -6.62 -14.14 -23.98
CA ALA A 115 -5.46 -14.07 -24.86
C ALA A 115 -4.19 -13.65 -24.11
N SER A 116 -4.33 -12.67 -23.19
CA SER A 116 -3.23 -12.22 -22.34
C SER A 116 -2.72 -13.33 -21.40
N LEU A 117 -3.61 -14.15 -20.85
CA LEU A 117 -3.26 -15.29 -19.99
C LEU A 117 -2.60 -16.44 -20.76
N GLN A 118 -3.02 -16.69 -22.01
CA GLN A 118 -2.43 -17.74 -22.86
C GLN A 118 -1.01 -17.38 -23.31
N TYR A 119 -0.75 -16.10 -23.59
CA TYR A 119 0.59 -15.64 -23.96
C TYR A 119 1.56 -15.63 -22.77
N ARG A 120 1.04 -15.47 -21.55
CA ARG A 120 1.81 -15.54 -20.31
C ARG A 120 2.27 -16.98 -20.06
N GLN A 121 3.49 -17.30 -20.51
CA GLN A 121 4.17 -18.56 -20.22
C GLN A 121 4.23 -18.84 -18.71
N SER A 122 4.35 -20.12 -18.33
CA SER A 122 4.34 -20.60 -16.95
C SER A 122 5.23 -19.74 -16.05
N GLU A 123 4.61 -18.87 -15.26
CA GLU A 123 5.34 -17.99 -14.35
C GLU A 123 6.18 -18.84 -13.40
N SER A 124 7.43 -18.41 -13.19
CA SER A 124 8.26 -19.01 -12.16
C SER A 124 7.51 -18.90 -10.83
N TRP A 125 7.66 -19.88 -9.95
CA TRP A 125 7.02 -19.88 -8.62
C TRP A 125 7.34 -18.61 -7.79
N THR A 126 8.39 -17.89 -8.18
CA THR A 126 8.83 -16.60 -7.66
C THR A 126 7.92 -15.41 -8.00
N GLU A 127 7.11 -15.50 -9.07
CA GLU A 127 6.29 -14.40 -9.58
C GLU A 127 4.78 -14.62 -9.34
N PHE A 128 4.42 -15.47 -8.37
CA PHE A 128 3.02 -15.81 -8.12
C PHE A 128 2.14 -14.57 -7.90
N ASN A 129 1.19 -14.36 -8.81
CA ASN A 129 0.17 -13.34 -8.70
C ASN A 129 -1.22 -13.97 -8.47
N LEU A 130 -1.84 -13.63 -7.33
CA LEU A 130 -3.12 -14.19 -6.92
C LEU A 130 -4.28 -13.81 -7.85
N SER A 131 -4.30 -12.59 -8.41
CA SER A 131 -5.37 -12.16 -9.32
C SER A 131 -5.31 -12.90 -10.65
N VAL A 132 -4.09 -13.12 -11.18
CA VAL A 132 -3.82 -13.95 -12.37
C VAL A 132 -4.28 -15.38 -12.15
N TRP A 133 -3.92 -15.98 -11.01
CA TRP A 133 -4.34 -17.35 -10.69
C TRP A 133 -5.87 -17.50 -10.63
N ARG A 134 -6.57 -16.55 -9.98
CA ARG A 134 -8.04 -16.55 -9.93
C ARG A 134 -8.65 -16.38 -11.32
N ALA A 135 -8.13 -15.45 -12.13
CA ALA A 135 -8.63 -15.21 -13.48
C ALA A 135 -8.42 -16.42 -14.40
N ARG A 136 -7.25 -17.08 -14.33
CA ARG A 136 -6.96 -18.31 -15.08
C ARG A 136 -7.97 -19.41 -14.74
N LYS A 137 -8.26 -19.59 -13.44
CA LYS A 137 -9.29 -20.53 -12.97
C LYS A 137 -10.70 -20.15 -13.40
N ALA A 138 -11.05 -18.86 -13.38
CA ALA A 138 -12.38 -18.38 -13.74
C ALA A 138 -12.66 -18.45 -15.26
N LEU A 139 -11.63 -18.27 -16.08
CA LEU A 139 -11.73 -18.27 -17.54
C LEU A 139 -11.45 -19.64 -18.17
N ASP A 140 -11.14 -20.65 -17.35
CA ASP A 140 -10.75 -22.02 -17.75
C ASP A 140 -9.58 -22.06 -18.75
N VAL A 141 -8.60 -21.17 -18.54
CA VAL A 141 -7.38 -21.11 -19.36
C VAL A 141 -6.35 -22.06 -18.75
N LYS A 142 -5.80 -22.98 -19.55
CA LYS A 142 -4.74 -23.91 -19.10
C LYS A 142 -3.39 -23.18 -18.97
#